data_AF-A0A6A9JWP4-F1
#
_entry.id   AF-A0A6A9JWP4-F1
#
_cell.length_a   1.000
_cell.length_b   1.000
_cell.length_c   1.000
_cell.angle_alpha   90.00
_cell.angle_beta   90.00
_cell.angle_gamma   90.00
#
_symmetry.space_group_name_H-M   'P 1'
#
loop_
_entity.id
_entity.type
_entity.pdbx_description
1 polymer ?
#
loop_
_entity_poly.entity_id
_entity_poly.type
_entity_poly.pdbx_seq_one_letter_code
_entity_poly.pdbx_strand_id
1 'polypeptide(L)'
;MHAPQSSDSNHTEIDLAQLFEQCWASRRSIALITALGTGAALAYALLATPIYQVDVLLRPVQTRALEALNIKGLYSITPKQALDRVSNELTAYSGRRTYFEAHPEQFEQLEFGELSPERAFWRFSLDAFSIEFADKKEKTPRTEALVRFSMQYPKGMDGVAILNGLLSATLEREHRQIQEDVQARIDNRLQVLERDIAAMQASYATAKRSRIATLMEADAIRRANLQDELKALRGRLRLVRDSRIQQLDEAIGIASQLGIRKPTTPGVLGEDGRDSSRSLFRTEVNNQQIPLYFMGVDALKAERGILLRRKTDDFTSPRIAVIQQELKQLEHNREIQYLQAREDEERFYENLAALRGEQARLLRLNIGETNIQLVRVDQEAATPLKPVRPKRALLVALGVLGGVLLGSLLVLLRELPRRHRGEPRISCPARMRLARQATERTFPS
;
A
#
# COMPACT_ATOMS: atom_id res chain seq x y z
N MET A 1 67.25 55.25 -39.85
CA MET A 1 65.84 55.30 -40.30
C MET A 1 64.99 54.62 -39.23
N HIS A 2 63.89 55.27 -38.84
CA HIS A 2 62.77 54.80 -38.01
C HIS A 2 62.93 54.58 -36.49
N ALA A 3 61.95 55.19 -35.78
CA ALA A 3 61.40 54.91 -34.44
C ALA A 3 60.79 53.48 -34.36
N PRO A 4 60.18 52.98 -33.24
CA PRO A 4 59.72 53.64 -32.00
C PRO A 4 60.00 52.86 -30.67
N GLN A 5 59.94 53.55 -29.51
CA GLN A 5 58.98 53.41 -28.36
C GLN A 5 58.89 52.01 -27.73
N SER A 6 58.75 51.78 -26.41
CA SER A 6 58.61 52.57 -25.17
C SER A 6 58.38 51.57 -24.04
N SER A 7 58.95 51.75 -22.85
CA SER A 7 58.21 51.72 -21.57
C SER A 7 59.19 51.86 -20.39
N ASP A 8 58.98 52.92 -19.62
CA ASP A 8 59.39 53.08 -18.23
C ASP A 8 59.03 51.83 -17.41
N SER A 9 59.94 51.40 -16.55
CA SER A 9 59.57 50.70 -15.32
C SER A 9 60.54 51.05 -14.19
N ASN A 10 60.31 52.20 -13.57
CA ASN A 10 60.73 52.43 -12.18
C ASN A 10 60.01 51.41 -11.29
N HIS A 11 60.61 50.24 -11.06
CA HIS A 11 60.16 49.36 -10.00
C HIS A 11 60.81 49.81 -8.70
N THR A 12 59.99 50.45 -7.88
CA THR A 12 60.24 50.76 -6.49
C THR A 12 60.52 49.44 -5.77
N GLU A 13 61.79 49.09 -5.55
CA GLU A 13 62.14 47.94 -4.71
C GLU A 13 61.68 48.26 -3.27
N ILE A 14 60.71 47.50 -2.79
CA ILE A 14 60.22 47.60 -1.42
C ILE A 14 61.28 47.00 -0.51
N ASP A 15 62.07 47.85 0.14
CA ASP A 15 63.17 47.45 1.00
C ASP A 15 62.65 46.86 2.33
N LEU A 16 62.59 45.54 2.43
CA LEU A 16 61.97 44.81 3.56
C LEU A 16 62.63 45.14 4.92
N ALA A 17 63.94 45.44 4.91
CA ALA A 17 64.67 45.83 6.11
C ALA A 17 64.21 47.20 6.65
N GLN A 18 63.94 48.17 5.76
CA GLN A 18 63.43 49.48 6.16
C GLN A 18 62.02 49.39 6.76
N LEU A 19 61.16 48.54 6.22
CA LEU A 19 59.82 48.28 6.77
C LEU A 19 59.90 47.67 8.18
N PHE A 20 60.86 46.78 8.42
CA PHE A 20 61.07 46.16 9.72
C PHE A 20 61.57 47.16 10.77
N GLU A 21 62.56 48.00 10.43
CA GLU A 21 63.05 49.06 11.32
C GLU A 21 61.93 50.06 11.68
N GLN A 22 61.06 50.39 10.73
CA GLN A 22 59.91 51.29 10.96
C GLN A 22 58.86 50.67 11.90
N CYS A 23 58.56 49.38 11.74
CA CYS A 23 57.69 48.65 12.67
C CYS A 23 58.31 48.59 14.07
N TRP A 24 59.63 48.42 14.17
CA TRP A 24 60.33 48.39 15.45
C TRP A 24 60.38 49.76 16.14
N ALA A 25 60.62 50.83 15.38
CA ALA A 25 60.64 52.21 15.89
C ALA A 25 59.28 52.64 16.49
N SER A 26 58.19 52.12 15.93
CA SER A 26 56.81 52.39 16.34
C SER A 26 56.21 51.29 17.24
N ARG A 27 57.05 50.44 17.87
CA ARG A 27 56.61 49.33 18.74
C ARG A 27 55.57 49.71 19.80
N ARG A 28 55.59 50.95 20.30
CA ARG A 28 54.61 51.44 21.29
C ARG A 28 53.22 51.64 20.70
N SER A 29 53.10 52.16 19.46
CA SER A 29 51.80 52.30 18.80
C SER A 29 51.24 50.96 18.35
N ILE A 30 52.09 50.05 17.85
CA ILE A 30 51.68 48.69 17.51
C ILE A 30 51.21 47.95 18.78
N ALA A 31 51.95 48.05 19.88
CA ALA A 31 51.55 47.46 21.16
C ALA A 31 50.24 48.05 21.69
N LEU A 32 50.01 49.36 21.58
CA LEU A 32 48.77 50.01 22.01
C LEU A 32 47.56 49.58 21.17
N ILE A 33 47.70 49.52 19.85
CA ILE A 33 46.63 49.06 18.94
C ILE A 33 46.34 47.57 19.18
N THR A 34 47.38 46.76 19.37
CA THR A 34 47.23 45.34 19.71
C THR A 34 46.56 45.15 21.06
N ALA A 35 46.94 45.94 22.08
CA ALA A 35 46.32 45.90 23.40
C ALA A 35 44.84 46.31 23.35
N LEU A 36 44.48 47.33 22.56
CA LEU A 36 43.09 47.73 22.34
C LEU A 36 42.29 46.65 21.61
N GLY A 37 42.82 46.09 20.52
CA GLY A 37 42.17 45.01 19.76
C GLY A 37 41.97 43.74 20.61
N THR A 38 42.99 43.36 21.38
CA THR A 38 42.92 42.23 22.32
C THR A 38 41.95 42.51 23.47
N GLY A 39 41.95 43.73 24.00
CA GLY A 39 41.01 44.16 25.04
C GLY A 39 39.56 44.12 24.56
N ALA A 40 39.28 44.56 23.34
CA ALA A 40 37.96 44.47 22.71
C ALA A 40 37.53 43.00 22.49
N ALA A 41 38.45 42.15 22.00
CA ALA A 41 38.18 40.73 21.80
C ALA A 41 37.91 40.00 23.13
N LEU A 42 38.65 40.34 24.18
CA LEU A 42 38.45 39.81 25.53
C LEU A 42 37.12 40.29 26.13
N ALA A 43 36.80 41.57 25.99
CA ALA A 43 35.52 42.12 26.43
C ALA A 43 34.36 41.38 25.75
N TYR A 44 34.41 41.21 24.43
CA TYR A 44 33.42 40.45 23.68
C TYR A 44 33.33 38.98 24.15
N ALA A 45 34.47 38.31 24.35
CA ALA A 45 34.51 36.91 24.79
C ALA A 45 33.92 36.68 26.21
N LEU A 46 33.89 37.72 27.04
CA LEU A 46 33.30 37.70 28.38
C LEU A 46 31.82 38.14 28.40
N LEU A 47 31.44 39.09 27.52
CA LEU A 47 30.09 39.63 27.42
C LEU A 47 29.14 38.75 26.59
N ALA A 48 29.66 38.04 25.58
CA ALA A 48 28.84 37.20 24.72
C ALA A 48 28.21 36.03 25.51
N THR A 49 26.92 35.79 25.27
CA THR A 49 26.17 34.71 25.92
C THR A 49 26.76 33.35 25.55
N PRO A 50 27.12 32.50 26.53
CA PRO A 50 27.67 31.19 26.22
C PRO A 50 26.57 30.27 25.72
N ILE A 51 26.88 29.55 24.64
CA ILE A 51 26.00 28.56 23.99
C ILE A 51 26.48 27.17 24.39
N TYR A 52 25.57 26.38 24.93
CA TYR A 52 25.77 24.99 25.30
C TYR A 52 25.19 24.06 24.24
N GLN A 53 25.64 22.81 24.23
CA GLN A 53 25.13 21.77 23.34
C GLN A 53 24.79 20.53 24.18
N VAL A 54 23.61 19.98 23.92
CA VAL A 54 23.14 18.70 24.48
C VAL A 54 22.86 17.74 23.34
N ASP A 55 23.15 16.46 23.55
CA ASP A 55 22.99 15.43 22.54
C ASP A 55 22.22 14.23 23.12
N VAL A 56 21.39 13.61 22.29
CA VAL A 56 20.79 12.29 22.51
C VAL A 56 21.35 11.32 21.48
N LEU A 57 21.67 10.10 21.91
CA LEU A 57 22.10 9.01 21.03
C LEU A 57 21.00 7.96 20.90
N LEU A 58 20.59 7.73 19.67
CA LEU A 58 19.55 6.77 19.29
C LEU A 58 20.15 5.61 18.50
N ARG A 59 19.72 4.39 18.86
CA ARG A 59 20.11 3.14 18.20
C ARG A 59 18.87 2.34 17.79
N PRO A 60 18.96 1.50 16.75
CA PRO A 60 17.89 0.58 16.39
C PRO A 60 17.65 -0.39 17.55
N VAL A 61 16.37 -0.71 17.77
CA VAL A 61 16.00 -1.78 18.70
C VAL A 61 16.35 -3.16 18.16
N GLN A 62 16.32 -4.17 19.02
CA GLN A 62 16.43 -5.55 18.57
C GLN A 62 15.18 -5.94 17.78
N THR A 63 15.32 -6.85 16.82
CA THR A 63 14.20 -7.34 15.99
C THR A 63 13.03 -7.88 16.82
N ARG A 64 13.33 -8.52 17.95
CA ARG A 64 12.33 -9.05 18.91
C ARG A 64 11.42 -7.96 19.48
N ALA A 65 11.89 -6.74 19.66
CA ALA A 65 11.09 -5.64 20.20
C ALA A 65 9.98 -5.18 19.24
N LEU A 66 10.18 -5.41 17.93
CA LEU A 66 9.22 -5.05 16.87
C LEU A 66 8.38 -6.25 16.40
N GLU A 67 8.64 -7.45 16.92
CA GLU A 67 7.93 -8.67 16.50
C GLU A 67 6.42 -8.59 16.77
N ALA A 68 6.03 -7.94 17.88
CA ALA A 68 4.63 -7.70 18.21
C ALA A 68 3.89 -6.83 17.17
N LEU A 69 4.62 -5.97 16.45
CA LEU A 69 4.07 -5.15 15.36
C LEU A 69 4.09 -5.86 14.00
N ASN A 70 4.99 -6.82 13.81
CA ASN A 70 5.23 -7.45 12.53
C ASN A 70 4.18 -8.54 12.23
N ILE A 71 2.99 -8.08 11.88
CA ILE A 71 1.86 -8.92 11.52
C ILE A 71 1.99 -9.29 10.05
N LYS A 72 2.27 -10.57 9.79
CA LYS A 72 2.48 -11.11 8.44
C LYS A 72 1.38 -10.65 7.47
N GLY A 73 1.80 -9.96 6.40
CA GLY A 73 0.92 -9.49 5.32
C GLY A 73 0.12 -8.23 5.62
N LEU A 74 0.23 -7.66 6.82
CA LEU A 74 -0.55 -6.50 7.24
C LEU A 74 0.34 -5.29 7.56
N TYR A 75 1.35 -5.49 8.40
CA TYR A 75 2.26 -4.44 8.81
C TYR A 75 3.65 -5.03 9.08
N SER A 76 4.69 -4.32 8.63
CA SER A 76 6.07 -4.70 8.87
C SER A 76 6.93 -3.45 9.04
N ILE A 77 7.66 -3.38 10.14
CA ILE A 77 8.63 -2.33 10.40
C ILE A 77 9.97 -2.96 10.80
N THR A 78 11.02 -2.57 10.09
CA THR A 78 12.39 -2.98 10.43
C THR A 78 12.98 -2.04 11.50
N PRO A 79 13.96 -2.49 12.31
CA PRO A 79 14.60 -1.61 13.29
C PRO A 79 15.21 -0.34 12.70
N LYS A 80 15.74 -0.44 11.47
CA LYS A 80 16.26 0.72 10.74
C LYS A 80 15.14 1.69 10.36
N GLN A 81 14.04 1.20 9.81
CA GLN A 81 12.89 2.06 9.47
C GLN A 81 12.26 2.71 10.69
N ALA A 82 12.20 2.01 11.83
CA ALA A 82 11.71 2.59 13.09
C ALA A 82 12.62 3.74 13.55
N LEU A 83 13.94 3.55 13.49
CA LEU A 83 14.91 4.60 13.77
C LEU A 83 14.79 5.77 12.79
N ASP A 84 14.70 5.50 11.49
CA ASP A 84 14.55 6.52 10.45
C ASP A 84 13.27 7.34 10.65
N ARG A 85 12.14 6.69 11.01
CA ARG A 85 10.85 7.35 11.26
C ARG A 85 10.94 8.32 12.43
N VAL A 86 11.44 7.86 13.58
CA VAL A 86 11.65 8.72 14.77
C VAL A 86 12.64 9.84 14.48
N SER A 87 13.74 9.54 13.79
CA SER A 87 14.76 10.53 13.44
C SER A 87 14.22 11.62 12.52
N ASN A 88 13.43 11.24 11.51
CA ASN A 88 12.79 12.18 10.61
C ASN A 88 11.79 13.08 11.35
N GLU A 89 10.96 12.52 12.23
CA GLU A 89 9.99 13.31 13.01
C GLU A 89 10.67 14.25 14.01
N LEU A 90 11.78 13.85 14.66
CA LEU A 90 12.58 14.75 15.50
C LEU A 90 13.14 15.94 14.71
N THR A 91 13.53 15.69 13.46
CA THR A 91 14.02 16.74 12.56
C THR A 91 12.89 17.55 11.88
N ALA A 92 11.65 17.09 11.96
CA ALA A 92 10.51 17.80 11.38
C ALA A 92 10.19 19.06 12.19
N TYR A 93 9.99 20.17 11.48
CA TYR A 93 9.61 21.43 12.12
C TYR A 93 8.22 21.34 12.79
N SER A 94 7.28 20.61 12.17
CA SER A 94 5.94 20.37 12.71
C SER A 94 5.99 19.79 14.11
N GLY A 95 6.77 18.72 14.31
CA GLY A 95 6.83 18.05 15.58
C GLY A 95 7.43 18.90 16.70
N ARG A 96 8.49 19.66 16.36
CA ARG A 96 9.11 20.61 17.30
C ARG A 96 8.19 21.79 17.62
N ARG A 97 7.47 22.32 16.63
CA ARG A 97 6.49 23.40 16.82
C ARG A 97 5.39 22.96 17.80
N THR A 98 4.83 21.77 17.62
CA THR A 98 3.80 21.24 18.53
C THR A 98 4.33 21.09 19.96
N TYR A 99 5.58 20.65 20.13
CA TYR A 99 6.19 20.58 21.46
C TYR A 99 6.37 21.96 22.09
N PHE A 100 6.83 22.95 21.30
CA PHE A 100 6.96 24.34 21.72
C PHE A 100 5.63 24.96 22.15
N GLU A 101 4.57 24.77 21.36
CA GLU A 101 3.22 25.25 21.68
C GLU A 101 2.69 24.65 22.98
N ALA A 102 3.07 23.41 23.29
CA ALA A 102 2.66 22.72 24.51
C ALA A 102 3.48 23.12 25.75
N HIS A 103 4.71 23.61 25.57
CA HIS A 103 5.64 23.94 26.67
C HIS A 103 6.29 25.33 26.49
N PRO A 104 5.51 26.41 26.33
CA PRO A 104 6.05 27.76 26.09
C PRO A 104 6.99 28.24 27.21
N GLU A 105 6.77 27.79 28.44
CA GLU A 105 7.57 28.12 29.63
C GLU A 105 9.05 27.72 29.50
N GLN A 106 9.34 26.66 28.73
CA GLN A 106 10.71 26.19 28.51
C GLN A 106 11.51 27.12 27.58
N PHE A 107 10.83 28.02 26.88
CA PHE A 107 11.41 28.87 25.83
C PHE A 107 11.37 30.37 26.16
N GLU A 108 10.97 30.76 27.37
CA GLU A 108 10.86 32.17 27.81
C GLU A 108 12.16 32.97 27.64
N GLN A 109 13.30 32.29 27.69
CA GLN A 109 14.62 32.90 27.59
C GLN A 109 15.12 33.09 26.16
N LEU A 110 14.38 32.60 25.16
CA LEU A 110 14.57 33.10 23.81
C LEU A 110 14.16 34.57 23.86
N GLU A 111 15.09 35.48 23.60
CA GLU A 111 14.78 36.91 23.51
C GLU A 111 13.80 37.13 22.36
N PHE A 112 12.50 37.07 22.66
CA PHE A 112 11.45 37.59 21.83
C PHE A 112 11.58 39.11 21.90
N GLY A 113 12.42 39.72 21.05
CA GLY A 113 12.50 41.18 20.94
C GLY A 113 11.15 41.74 20.48
N GLU A 114 11.08 42.25 19.25
CA GLU A 114 9.78 42.58 18.62
C GLU A 114 9.13 41.38 17.90
N LEU A 115 9.72 40.19 18.02
CA LEU A 115 9.25 39.00 17.32
C LEU A 115 8.12 38.30 18.09
N SER A 116 7.09 37.87 17.35
CA SER A 116 6.11 36.91 17.87
C SER A 116 6.79 35.63 18.37
N PRO A 117 6.27 34.98 19.43
CA PRO A 117 6.79 33.73 19.97
C PRO A 117 7.08 32.66 18.89
N GLU A 118 6.19 32.54 17.90
CA GLU A 118 6.35 31.61 16.80
C GLU A 118 7.55 31.93 15.90
N ARG A 119 7.82 33.22 15.63
CA ARG A 119 8.93 33.64 14.76
C ARG A 119 10.28 33.46 15.45
N ALA A 120 10.35 33.72 16.74
CA ALA A 120 11.57 33.47 17.52
C ALA A 120 11.85 31.97 17.62
N PHE A 121 10.82 31.14 17.81
CA PHE A 121 10.96 29.69 17.77
C PHE A 121 11.42 29.19 16.39
N TRP A 122 10.85 29.71 15.30
CA TRP A 122 11.30 29.39 13.93
C TRP A 122 12.81 29.69 13.75
N ARG A 123 13.24 30.88 14.17
CA ARG A 123 14.65 31.31 14.12
C ARG A 123 15.55 30.38 14.94
N PHE A 124 15.15 30.09 16.17
CA PHE A 124 15.86 29.17 17.06
C PHE A 124 15.95 27.77 16.44
N SER A 125 14.83 27.22 15.98
CA SER A 125 14.76 25.88 15.41
C SER A 125 15.61 25.69 14.16
N LEU A 126 15.89 26.76 13.40
CA LEU A 126 16.70 26.69 12.19
C LEU A 126 18.16 26.37 12.49
N ASP A 127 18.70 26.97 13.56
CA ASP A 127 20.14 26.95 13.86
C ASP A 127 20.48 26.04 15.06
N ALA A 128 19.50 25.77 15.93
CA ALA A 128 19.73 25.07 17.20
C ALA A 128 19.85 23.55 17.04
N PHE A 129 19.06 22.94 16.17
CA PHE A 129 18.98 21.47 16.07
C PHE A 129 19.84 20.93 14.94
N SER A 130 20.59 19.85 15.21
CA SER A 130 21.33 19.15 14.15
C SER A 130 21.34 17.64 14.37
N ILE A 131 21.38 16.89 13.26
CA ILE A 131 21.37 15.42 13.25
C ILE A 131 22.63 14.88 12.55
N GLU A 132 23.31 13.94 13.18
CA GLU A 132 24.48 13.25 12.62
C GLU A 132 24.20 11.73 12.53
N PHE A 133 24.38 11.16 11.33
CA PHE A 133 24.28 9.72 11.08
C PHE A 133 25.68 9.12 11.01
N ALA A 134 25.98 8.12 11.84
CA ALA A 134 27.33 7.53 11.94
C ALA A 134 27.72 6.65 10.73
N ASP A 135 26.77 6.25 9.88
CA ASP A 135 27.01 5.34 8.75
C ASP A 135 27.99 5.88 7.68
N LYS A 136 28.27 7.20 7.66
CA LYS A 136 28.95 7.84 6.52
C LYS A 136 30.48 7.90 6.58
N LYS A 137 31.15 7.40 7.64
CA LYS A 137 32.61 7.60 7.80
C LYS A 137 33.48 6.38 8.10
N GLU A 138 32.94 5.21 8.39
CA GLU A 138 33.76 4.03 8.70
C GLU A 138 33.80 3.01 7.54
N LYS A 139 35.01 2.66 7.10
CA LYS A 139 35.30 1.61 6.10
C LYS A 139 35.12 0.18 6.67
N THR A 140 34.47 0.03 7.81
CA THR A 140 34.37 -1.23 8.56
C THR A 140 32.90 -1.68 8.60
N PRO A 141 32.55 -2.91 8.19
CA PRO A 141 31.17 -3.36 8.00
C PRO A 141 30.42 -3.70 9.30
N ARG A 142 30.68 -2.98 10.41
CA ARG A 142 30.13 -3.29 11.74
C ARG A 142 29.54 -2.09 12.50
N THR A 143 29.42 -0.92 11.89
CA THR A 143 28.85 0.23 12.60
C THR A 143 27.34 0.07 12.67
N GLU A 144 26.82 -0.23 13.87
CA GLU A 144 25.39 -0.18 14.16
C GLU A 144 24.86 1.20 13.76
N ALA A 145 23.69 1.25 13.09
CA ALA A 145 23.08 2.52 12.71
C ALA A 145 22.91 3.40 13.95
N LEU A 146 23.65 4.51 14.04
CA LEU A 146 23.63 5.42 15.17
C LEU A 146 23.21 6.80 14.69
N VAL A 147 22.23 7.37 15.39
CA VAL A 147 21.75 8.73 15.15
C VAL A 147 22.05 9.58 16.38
N ARG A 148 22.84 10.63 16.19
CA ARG A 148 23.04 11.67 17.19
C ARG A 148 22.15 12.85 16.85
N PHE A 149 21.22 13.16 17.76
CA PHE A 149 20.40 14.37 17.67
C PHE A 149 20.89 15.37 18.72
N SER A 150 21.24 16.58 18.28
CA SER A 150 21.87 17.59 19.10
C SER A 150 21.07 18.89 19.09
N MET A 151 21.11 19.62 20.20
CA MET A 151 20.50 20.93 20.34
C MET A 151 21.47 21.92 20.99
N GLN A 152 21.67 23.07 20.34
CA GLN A 152 22.42 24.20 20.87
C GLN A 152 21.47 25.22 21.52
N TYR A 153 21.81 25.69 22.72
CA TYR A 153 20.96 26.60 23.48
C TYR A 153 21.78 27.61 24.29
N PRO A 154 21.25 28.83 24.51
CA PRO A 154 21.91 29.85 25.31
C PRO A 154 21.89 29.51 26.80
N LYS A 155 22.83 30.08 27.56
CA LYS A 155 22.88 29.94 29.02
C LYS A 155 21.58 30.42 29.67
N GLY A 156 21.03 29.58 30.53
CA GLY A 156 19.84 29.81 31.33
C GLY A 156 18.68 28.90 30.93
N MET A 157 18.62 28.50 29.65
CA MET A 157 17.57 27.61 29.15
C MET A 157 17.87 26.17 29.60
N ASP A 158 16.83 25.42 29.96
CA ASP A 158 16.97 24.00 30.28
C ASP A 158 16.96 23.16 28.99
N GLY A 159 18.10 23.16 28.30
CA GLY A 159 18.24 22.40 27.07
C GLY A 159 18.09 20.88 27.26
N VAL A 160 18.37 20.37 28.46
CA VAL A 160 18.24 18.93 28.76
C VAL A 160 16.78 18.52 28.83
N ALA A 161 15.98 19.27 29.60
CA ALA A 161 14.54 19.02 29.70
C ALA A 161 13.85 19.14 28.33
N ILE A 162 14.20 20.16 27.53
CA ILE A 162 13.63 20.36 26.20
C ILE A 162 13.98 19.18 25.27
N LEU A 163 15.25 18.76 25.22
CA LEU A 163 15.68 17.71 24.27
C LEU A 163 15.10 16.33 24.65
N ASN A 164 15.13 15.98 25.93
CA ASN A 164 14.54 14.73 26.41
C ASN A 164 13.00 14.75 26.31
N GLY A 165 12.36 15.87 26.64
CA GLY A 165 10.91 16.04 26.53
C GLY A 165 10.41 16.00 25.08
N LEU A 166 11.15 16.61 24.16
CA LEU A 166 10.88 16.52 22.73
C LEU A 166 10.99 15.07 22.25
N LEU A 167 12.03 14.34 22.66
CA LEU A 167 12.20 12.94 22.33
C LEU A 167 11.04 12.08 22.84
N SER A 168 10.64 12.24 24.10
CA SER A 168 9.52 11.48 24.67
C SER A 168 8.21 11.79 23.95
N ALA A 169 7.94 13.08 23.67
CA ALA A 169 6.73 13.49 22.96
C ALA A 169 6.68 12.95 21.53
N THR A 170 7.82 12.92 20.83
CA THR A 170 7.93 12.29 19.51
C THR A 170 7.69 10.79 19.59
N LEU A 171 8.31 10.08 20.54
CA LEU A 171 8.10 8.64 20.71
C LEU A 171 6.64 8.28 21.02
N GLU A 172 5.98 9.04 21.89
CA GLU A 172 4.54 8.85 22.20
C GLU A 172 3.65 9.12 20.99
N ARG A 173 3.94 10.17 20.21
CA ARG A 173 3.18 10.47 18.99
C ARG A 173 3.35 9.38 17.94
N GLU A 174 4.58 8.95 17.69
CA GLU A 174 4.88 7.88 16.73
C GLU A 174 4.26 6.55 17.16
N HIS A 175 4.28 6.25 18.46
CA HIS A 175 3.59 5.10 19.03
C HIS A 175 2.09 5.14 18.71
N ARG A 176 1.41 6.26 19.02
CA ARG A 176 -0.02 6.43 18.75
C ARG A 176 -0.36 6.35 17.27
N GLN A 177 0.42 7.02 16.41
CA GLN A 177 0.22 6.97 14.97
C GLN A 177 0.37 5.56 14.41
N ILE A 178 1.35 4.79 14.88
CA ILE A 178 1.51 3.39 14.46
C ILE A 178 0.32 2.55 14.92
N GLN A 179 -0.18 2.74 16.14
CA GLN A 179 -1.37 2.04 16.62
C GLN A 179 -2.59 2.34 15.74
N GLU A 180 -2.83 3.61 15.42
CA GLU A 180 -3.92 4.05 14.54
C GLU A 180 -3.75 3.50 13.12
N ASP A 181 -2.54 3.57 12.55
CA ASP A 181 -2.22 3.04 11.22
C ASP A 181 -2.49 1.54 11.13
N VAL A 182 -2.05 0.77 12.14
CA VAL A 182 -2.25 -0.68 12.14
C VAL A 182 -3.72 -1.02 12.39
N GLN A 183 -4.40 -0.31 13.28
CA GLN A 183 -5.83 -0.51 13.51
C GLN A 183 -6.64 -0.25 12.23
N ALA A 184 -6.37 0.85 11.53
CA ALA A 184 -7.02 1.17 10.26
C ALA A 184 -6.77 0.07 9.20
N ARG A 185 -5.56 -0.52 9.17
CA ARG A 185 -5.24 -1.66 8.30
C ARG A 185 -5.99 -2.93 8.70
N ILE A 186 -6.12 -3.22 10.00
CA ILE A 186 -6.92 -4.34 10.50
C ILE A 186 -8.37 -4.17 10.06
N ASP A 187 -8.97 -3.01 10.30
CA ASP A 187 -10.37 -2.73 9.97
C ASP A 187 -10.62 -2.85 8.47
N ASN A 188 -9.72 -2.32 7.65
CA ASN A 188 -9.79 -2.49 6.19
C ASN A 188 -9.71 -3.95 5.80
N ARG A 189 -8.77 -4.72 6.37
CA ARG A 189 -8.63 -6.15 6.05
C ARG A 189 -9.85 -6.95 6.50
N LEU A 190 -10.43 -6.66 7.65
CA LEU A 190 -11.68 -7.26 8.13
C LEU A 190 -12.83 -6.98 7.16
N GLN A 191 -12.94 -5.75 6.68
CA GLN A 191 -13.96 -5.37 5.69
C GLN A 191 -13.78 -6.12 4.37
N VAL A 192 -12.53 -6.29 3.90
CA VAL A 192 -12.25 -7.08 2.69
C VAL A 192 -12.65 -8.55 2.91
N LEU A 193 -12.28 -9.14 4.04
CA LEU A 193 -12.65 -10.53 4.36
C LEU A 193 -14.17 -10.72 4.42
N GLU A 194 -14.91 -9.77 5.01
CA GLU A 194 -16.37 -9.80 5.06
C GLU A 194 -16.99 -9.75 3.66
N ARG A 195 -16.47 -8.88 2.80
CA ARG A 195 -16.91 -8.78 1.40
C ARG A 195 -16.62 -10.05 0.61
N ASP A 196 -15.47 -10.67 0.83
CA ASP A 196 -15.09 -11.94 0.20
C ASP A 196 -16.03 -13.07 0.64
N ILE A 197 -16.33 -13.16 1.93
CA ILE A 197 -17.29 -14.15 2.48
C ILE A 197 -18.69 -13.92 1.88
N ALA A 198 -19.16 -12.66 1.82
CA ALA A 198 -20.45 -12.33 1.22
C ALA A 198 -20.49 -12.65 -0.28
N ALA A 199 -19.39 -12.41 -1.01
CA ALA A 199 -19.28 -12.76 -2.41
C ALA A 199 -19.34 -14.29 -2.63
N MET A 200 -18.71 -15.08 -1.75
CA MET A 200 -18.80 -16.55 -1.78
C MET A 200 -20.23 -17.04 -1.51
N GLN A 201 -20.93 -16.45 -0.56
CA GLN A 201 -22.34 -16.76 -0.29
C GLN A 201 -23.20 -16.50 -1.53
N ALA A 202 -23.03 -15.34 -2.15
CA ALA A 202 -23.78 -14.96 -3.35
C ALA A 202 -23.46 -15.86 -4.55
N SER A 203 -22.18 -16.22 -4.74
CA SER A 203 -21.76 -17.10 -5.82
C SER A 203 -22.31 -18.51 -5.65
N TYR A 204 -22.25 -19.07 -4.43
CA TYR A 204 -22.83 -20.37 -4.12
C TYR A 204 -24.35 -20.39 -4.32
N ALA A 205 -25.07 -19.37 -3.82
CA ALA A 205 -26.51 -19.28 -3.99
C ALA A 205 -26.91 -19.22 -5.48
N THR A 206 -26.12 -18.50 -6.29
CA THR A 206 -26.31 -18.43 -7.75
C THR A 206 -26.03 -19.76 -8.42
N ALA A 207 -24.92 -20.42 -8.08
CA ALA A 207 -24.57 -21.74 -8.60
C ALA A 207 -25.64 -22.79 -8.24
N LYS A 208 -26.15 -22.78 -7.00
CA LYS A 208 -27.25 -23.64 -6.54
C LYS A 208 -28.52 -23.41 -7.36
N ARG A 209 -28.93 -22.14 -7.54
CA ARG A 209 -30.11 -21.79 -8.36
C ARG A 209 -29.96 -22.24 -9.81
N SER A 210 -28.79 -22.00 -10.41
CA SER A 210 -28.48 -22.45 -11.77
C SER A 210 -28.54 -23.98 -11.87
N ARG A 211 -27.98 -24.70 -10.89
CA ARG A 211 -28.05 -26.16 -10.86
C ARG A 211 -29.48 -26.69 -10.75
N ILE A 212 -30.31 -26.09 -9.90
CA ILE A 212 -31.73 -26.45 -9.81
C ILE A 212 -32.44 -26.19 -11.13
N ALA A 213 -32.23 -25.03 -11.76
CA ALA A 213 -32.85 -24.69 -13.04
C ALA A 213 -32.48 -25.70 -14.15
N THR A 214 -31.19 -26.05 -14.27
CA THR A 214 -30.72 -27.04 -15.25
C THR A 214 -31.31 -28.44 -15.02
N LEU A 215 -31.45 -28.87 -13.76
CA LEU A 215 -32.12 -30.13 -13.42
C LEU A 215 -33.62 -30.08 -13.77
N MET A 216 -34.31 -28.98 -13.44
CA MET A 216 -35.73 -28.80 -13.77
C MET A 216 -35.98 -28.79 -15.27
N GLU A 217 -35.11 -28.14 -16.05
CA GLU A 217 -35.18 -28.12 -17.51
C GLU A 217 -34.98 -29.52 -18.10
N ALA A 218 -33.96 -30.25 -17.63
CA ALA A 218 -33.72 -31.63 -18.04
C ALA A 218 -34.92 -32.54 -17.73
N ASP A 219 -35.51 -32.41 -16.53
CA ASP A 219 -36.70 -33.15 -16.13
C ASP A 219 -37.93 -32.77 -16.97
N ALA A 220 -38.09 -31.50 -17.33
CA ALA A 220 -39.18 -31.04 -18.19
C ALA A 220 -39.07 -31.62 -19.61
N ILE A 221 -37.88 -31.56 -20.22
CA ILE A 221 -37.62 -32.13 -21.55
C ILE A 221 -37.84 -33.65 -21.53
N ARG A 222 -37.32 -34.34 -20.50
CA ARG A 222 -37.47 -35.79 -20.41
C ARG A 222 -38.92 -36.21 -20.22
N ARG A 223 -39.70 -35.48 -19.42
CA ARG A 223 -41.15 -35.72 -19.30
C ARG A 223 -41.87 -35.52 -20.63
N ALA A 224 -41.56 -34.46 -21.38
CA ALA A 224 -42.17 -34.21 -22.70
C ALA A 224 -41.87 -35.35 -23.67
N ASN A 225 -40.60 -35.79 -23.77
CA ASN A 225 -40.21 -36.91 -24.63
C ASN A 225 -40.92 -38.21 -24.27
N LEU A 226 -41.03 -38.53 -22.98
CA LEU A 226 -41.74 -39.72 -22.50
C LEU A 226 -43.25 -39.65 -22.77
N GLN A 227 -43.85 -38.46 -22.66
CA GLN A 227 -45.27 -38.25 -22.99
C GLN A 227 -45.53 -38.42 -24.49
N ASP A 228 -44.65 -37.90 -25.34
CA ASP A 228 -44.72 -38.07 -26.79
C ASP A 228 -44.53 -39.54 -27.19
N GLU A 229 -43.56 -40.25 -26.61
CA GLU A 229 -43.35 -41.69 -26.81
C GLU A 229 -44.61 -42.49 -26.40
N LEU A 230 -45.19 -42.16 -25.25
CA LEU A 230 -46.38 -42.82 -24.73
C LEU A 230 -47.61 -42.57 -25.62
N LYS A 231 -47.78 -41.33 -26.13
CA LYS A 231 -48.84 -40.98 -27.08
C LYS A 231 -48.66 -41.74 -28.40
N ALA A 232 -47.43 -41.82 -28.92
CA ALA A 232 -47.11 -42.55 -30.14
C ALA A 232 -47.36 -44.06 -29.99
N LEU A 233 -46.94 -44.67 -28.87
CA LEU A 233 -47.17 -46.09 -28.57
C LEU A 233 -48.66 -46.41 -28.49
N ARG A 234 -49.44 -45.60 -27.76
CA ARG A 234 -50.90 -45.77 -27.68
C ARG A 234 -51.56 -45.61 -29.05
N GLY A 235 -51.11 -44.65 -29.85
CA GLY A 235 -51.56 -44.48 -31.24
C GLY A 235 -51.30 -45.72 -32.09
N ARG A 236 -50.09 -46.28 -32.02
CA ARG A 236 -49.71 -47.51 -32.73
C ARG A 236 -50.54 -48.71 -32.28
N LEU A 237 -50.74 -48.89 -30.98
CA LEU A 237 -51.55 -49.99 -30.44
C LEU A 237 -53.01 -49.90 -30.90
N ARG A 238 -53.57 -48.69 -30.93
CA ARG A 238 -54.91 -48.45 -31.47
C ARG A 238 -54.99 -48.82 -32.95
N LEU A 239 -54.01 -48.41 -33.77
CA LEU A 239 -53.96 -48.80 -35.18
C LEU A 239 -53.91 -50.33 -35.36
N VAL A 240 -53.08 -51.03 -34.58
CA VAL A 240 -53.00 -52.50 -34.62
C VAL A 240 -54.34 -53.14 -34.26
N ARG A 241 -55.01 -52.64 -33.21
CA ARG A 241 -56.34 -53.11 -32.83
C ARG A 241 -57.37 -52.88 -33.93
N ASP A 242 -57.38 -51.68 -34.52
CA ASP A 242 -58.36 -51.31 -35.54
C ASP A 242 -58.13 -52.14 -36.83
N SER A 243 -56.87 -52.38 -37.23
CA SER A 243 -56.53 -53.32 -38.32
C SER A 243 -56.94 -54.76 -37.99
N ARG A 244 -56.78 -55.23 -36.75
CA ARG A 244 -57.23 -56.56 -36.34
C ARG A 244 -58.76 -56.69 -36.42
N ILE A 245 -59.49 -55.64 -36.05
CA ILE A 245 -60.96 -55.61 -36.20
C ILE A 245 -61.36 -55.73 -37.68
N GLN A 246 -60.69 -55.03 -38.59
CA GLN A 246 -60.95 -55.13 -40.03
C GLN A 246 -60.67 -56.55 -40.58
N GLN A 247 -59.57 -57.17 -40.17
CA GLN A 247 -59.27 -58.57 -40.52
C GLN A 247 -60.33 -59.53 -40.00
N LEU A 248 -60.84 -59.30 -38.78
CA LEU A 248 -61.93 -60.09 -38.21
C LEU A 248 -63.24 -59.87 -38.98
N ASP A 249 -63.55 -58.64 -39.40
CA ASP A 249 -64.74 -58.33 -40.19
C ASP A 249 -64.73 -59.07 -41.55
N GLU A 250 -63.60 -59.07 -42.25
CA GLU A 250 -63.43 -59.82 -43.51
C GLU A 250 -63.57 -61.34 -43.28
N ALA A 251 -62.89 -61.88 -42.25
CA ALA A 251 -62.97 -63.29 -41.92
C ALA A 251 -64.38 -63.73 -41.51
N ILE A 252 -65.12 -62.91 -40.76
CA ILE A 252 -66.53 -63.15 -40.41
C ILE A 252 -67.40 -63.16 -41.68
N GLY A 253 -67.14 -62.25 -42.62
CA GLY A 253 -67.84 -62.19 -43.91
C GLY A 253 -67.65 -63.47 -44.71
N ILE A 254 -66.39 -63.91 -44.89
CA ILE A 254 -66.05 -65.15 -45.60
C ILE A 254 -66.64 -66.38 -44.89
N ALA A 255 -66.45 -66.49 -43.57
CA ALA A 255 -66.98 -67.62 -42.78
C ALA A 255 -68.51 -67.71 -42.86
N SER A 256 -69.21 -66.56 -42.86
CA SER A 256 -70.67 -66.50 -42.98
C SER A 256 -71.14 -66.97 -44.36
N GLN A 257 -70.43 -66.59 -45.43
CA GLN A 257 -70.74 -67.02 -46.80
C GLN A 257 -70.47 -68.52 -47.01
N LEU A 258 -69.42 -69.06 -46.38
CA LEU A 258 -69.06 -70.48 -46.42
C LEU A 258 -69.87 -71.35 -45.44
N GLY A 259 -70.76 -70.78 -44.63
CA GLY A 259 -71.58 -71.53 -43.65
C GLY A 259 -70.83 -72.02 -42.41
N ILE A 260 -69.60 -71.56 -42.18
CA ILE A 260 -68.72 -72.01 -41.08
C ILE A 260 -69.12 -71.30 -39.78
N ARG A 261 -69.97 -71.93 -38.95
CA ARG A 261 -70.41 -71.34 -37.67
C ARG A 261 -69.43 -71.55 -36.52
N LYS A 262 -68.90 -72.77 -36.40
CA LYS A 262 -67.97 -73.19 -35.34
C LYS A 262 -66.56 -73.40 -35.93
N PRO A 263 -65.51 -73.48 -35.09
CA PRO A 263 -64.16 -73.76 -35.56
C PRO A 263 -64.11 -75.08 -36.34
N THR A 264 -63.55 -75.02 -37.54
CA THR A 264 -63.45 -76.12 -38.51
C THR A 264 -62.06 -76.09 -39.15
N THR A 265 -61.53 -77.22 -39.64
CA THR A 265 -60.28 -77.25 -40.43
C THR A 265 -60.58 -77.51 -41.92
N PRO A 266 -59.67 -77.15 -42.85
CA PRO A 266 -59.88 -77.35 -44.28
C PRO A 266 -60.35 -78.76 -44.67
N GLY A 267 -59.84 -79.81 -44.02
CA GLY A 267 -60.24 -81.19 -44.32
C GLY A 267 -61.68 -81.50 -43.94
N VAL A 268 -62.20 -80.88 -42.86
CA VAL A 268 -63.59 -81.08 -42.40
C VAL A 268 -64.58 -80.30 -43.27
N LEU A 269 -64.18 -79.14 -43.79
CA LEU A 269 -65.05 -78.32 -44.66
C LEU A 269 -65.28 -78.94 -46.04
N GLY A 270 -64.28 -79.66 -46.58
CA GLY A 270 -64.38 -80.33 -47.88
C GLY A 270 -65.26 -81.59 -47.90
N GLU A 271 -65.78 -82.02 -46.75
CA GLU A 271 -66.54 -83.26 -46.57
C GLU A 271 -68.06 -83.06 -46.51
N ASP A 272 -68.56 -81.81 -46.56
CA ASP A 272 -69.99 -81.49 -46.54
C ASP A 272 -70.69 -81.97 -47.82
N GLY A 273 -71.12 -83.23 -47.79
CA GLY A 273 -71.88 -83.87 -48.87
C GLY A 273 -71.90 -85.41 -48.88
N ARG A 274 -71.22 -86.13 -47.97
CA ARG A 274 -71.32 -87.60 -47.89
C ARG A 274 -71.50 -88.12 -46.47
N ASP A 275 -72.43 -89.06 -46.37
CA ASP A 275 -73.01 -89.71 -45.21
C ASP A 275 -72.05 -89.97 -44.03
N SER A 276 -72.47 -89.54 -42.84
CA SER A 276 -71.68 -89.40 -41.62
C SER A 276 -71.59 -90.70 -40.82
N SER A 277 -70.75 -91.66 -41.23
CA SER A 277 -70.48 -92.85 -40.39
C SER A 277 -69.11 -93.53 -40.55
N ARG A 278 -68.06 -92.79 -40.95
CA ARG A 278 -66.68 -93.31 -40.90
C ARG A 278 -65.70 -92.22 -40.49
N SER A 279 -65.55 -92.04 -39.18
CA SER A 279 -64.53 -91.19 -38.58
C SER A 279 -63.14 -91.80 -38.82
N LEU A 280 -62.47 -91.34 -39.89
CA LEU A 280 -61.05 -91.60 -40.11
C LEU A 280 -60.29 -90.44 -39.46
N PHE A 281 -59.62 -90.70 -38.33
CA PHE A 281 -58.71 -89.74 -37.72
C PHE A 281 -57.55 -89.45 -38.69
N ARG A 282 -57.54 -88.25 -39.27
CA ARG A 282 -56.39 -87.73 -40.02
C ARG A 282 -55.66 -86.71 -39.16
N THR A 283 -54.40 -86.99 -38.87
CA THR A 283 -53.46 -86.00 -38.33
C THR A 283 -53.04 -85.09 -39.47
N GLU A 284 -53.73 -83.96 -39.62
CA GLU A 284 -53.33 -82.92 -40.55
C GLU A 284 -52.01 -82.28 -40.07
N VAL A 285 -50.92 -82.58 -40.76
CA VAL A 285 -49.62 -81.90 -40.56
C VAL A 285 -49.60 -80.72 -41.51
N ASN A 286 -50.28 -79.63 -41.14
CA ASN A 286 -50.25 -78.41 -41.94
C ASN A 286 -49.26 -77.40 -41.33
N ASN A 287 -48.20 -77.09 -42.09
CA ASN A 287 -47.18 -76.09 -41.73
C ASN A 287 -47.51 -74.69 -42.32
N GLN A 288 -48.72 -74.50 -42.85
CA GLN A 288 -49.20 -73.23 -43.39
C GLN A 288 -50.19 -72.56 -42.42
N GLN A 289 -50.13 -71.23 -42.32
CA GLN A 289 -51.05 -70.46 -41.47
C GLN A 289 -52.51 -70.68 -41.91
N ILE A 290 -53.30 -71.26 -41.01
CA ILE A 290 -54.73 -71.50 -41.24
C ILE A 290 -55.43 -70.14 -41.34
N PRO A 291 -56.15 -69.85 -42.44
CA PRO A 291 -56.89 -68.60 -42.59
C PRO A 291 -57.91 -68.38 -41.47
N LEU A 292 -58.11 -67.13 -41.07
CA LEU A 292 -58.93 -66.76 -39.90
C LEU A 292 -60.40 -67.24 -39.99
N TYR A 293 -60.98 -67.32 -41.19
CA TYR A 293 -62.39 -67.70 -41.39
C TYR A 293 -62.70 -69.14 -40.94
N PHE A 294 -61.70 -70.01 -40.81
CA PHE A 294 -61.85 -71.36 -40.28
C PHE A 294 -62.17 -71.39 -38.77
N MET A 295 -61.93 -70.31 -38.02
CA MET A 295 -62.33 -70.20 -36.60
C MET A 295 -63.86 -70.17 -36.42
N GLY A 296 -64.62 -69.89 -37.48
CA GLY A 296 -66.07 -69.81 -37.45
C GLY A 296 -66.62 -68.48 -36.91
N VAL A 297 -67.86 -68.18 -37.31
CA VAL A 297 -68.51 -66.88 -37.07
C VAL A 297 -68.64 -66.55 -35.57
N ASP A 298 -68.97 -67.53 -34.72
CA ASP A 298 -69.27 -67.27 -33.31
C ASP A 298 -68.01 -66.84 -32.53
N ALA A 299 -66.89 -67.52 -32.76
CA ALA A 299 -65.61 -67.22 -32.13
C ALA A 299 -65.06 -65.86 -32.59
N LEU A 300 -65.10 -65.59 -33.90
CA LEU A 300 -64.62 -64.33 -34.46
C LEU A 300 -65.47 -63.12 -34.01
N LYS A 301 -66.80 -63.27 -33.92
CA LYS A 301 -67.69 -62.24 -33.36
C LYS A 301 -67.40 -61.96 -31.89
N ALA A 302 -67.09 -62.99 -31.11
CA ALA A 302 -66.71 -62.84 -29.71
C ALA A 302 -65.39 -62.05 -29.57
N GLU A 303 -64.34 -62.42 -30.32
CA GLU A 303 -63.05 -61.71 -30.31
C GLU A 303 -63.24 -60.23 -30.72
N ARG A 304 -63.95 -59.99 -31.82
CA ARG A 304 -64.27 -58.63 -32.28
C ARG A 304 -65.04 -57.82 -31.24
N GLY A 305 -66.04 -58.44 -30.60
CA GLY A 305 -66.84 -57.80 -29.55
C GLY A 305 -65.99 -57.37 -28.35
N ILE A 306 -64.97 -58.15 -27.99
CA ILE A 306 -64.00 -57.80 -26.94
C ILE A 306 -63.14 -56.61 -27.38
N LEU A 307 -62.61 -56.63 -28.61
CA LEU A 307 -61.77 -55.55 -29.13
C LEU A 307 -62.53 -54.21 -29.24
N LEU A 308 -63.80 -54.23 -29.65
CA LEU A 308 -64.64 -53.04 -29.74
C LEU A 308 -64.96 -52.42 -28.38
N ARG A 309 -65.11 -53.23 -27.33
CA ARG A 309 -65.42 -52.76 -25.96
C ARG A 309 -64.17 -52.34 -25.18
N ARG A 310 -62.97 -52.64 -25.69
CA ARG A 310 -61.71 -52.38 -24.98
C ARG A 310 -61.40 -50.89 -24.91
N LYS A 311 -61.18 -50.37 -23.70
CA LYS A 311 -60.85 -48.95 -23.46
C LYS A 311 -59.38 -48.61 -23.68
N THR A 312 -58.47 -49.50 -23.31
CA THR A 312 -57.01 -49.27 -23.39
C THR A 312 -56.29 -50.53 -23.84
N ASP A 313 -55.27 -50.38 -24.67
CA ASP A 313 -54.39 -51.47 -25.11
C ASP A 313 -53.06 -51.51 -24.35
N ASP A 314 -52.90 -50.68 -23.32
CA ASP A 314 -51.64 -50.48 -22.59
C ASP A 314 -51.02 -51.78 -22.05
N PHE A 315 -51.86 -52.75 -21.65
CA PHE A 315 -51.41 -54.05 -21.14
C PHE A 315 -50.67 -54.92 -22.17
N THR A 316 -50.79 -54.60 -23.45
CA THR A 316 -50.11 -55.34 -24.53
C THR A 316 -48.66 -54.93 -24.71
N SER A 317 -48.23 -53.80 -24.13
CA SER A 317 -46.86 -53.28 -24.24
C SER A 317 -46.22 -53.08 -22.87
N PRO A 318 -45.20 -53.88 -22.49
CA PRO A 318 -44.50 -53.71 -21.21
C PRO A 318 -43.81 -52.33 -21.13
N ARG A 319 -43.47 -51.72 -22.27
CA ARG A 319 -42.82 -50.40 -22.33
C ARG A 319 -43.69 -49.29 -21.72
N ILE A 320 -45.02 -49.37 -21.83
CA ILE A 320 -45.90 -48.33 -21.28
C ILE A 320 -45.81 -48.28 -19.75
N ALA A 321 -45.73 -49.43 -19.08
CA ALA A 321 -45.56 -49.49 -17.63
C ALA A 321 -44.21 -48.88 -17.19
N VAL A 322 -43.13 -49.14 -17.95
CA VAL A 322 -41.82 -48.54 -17.71
C VAL A 322 -41.85 -47.02 -17.87
N ILE A 323 -42.46 -46.51 -18.95
CA ILE A 323 -42.60 -45.05 -19.16
C ILE A 323 -43.40 -44.40 -18.02
N GLN A 324 -44.49 -45.03 -17.58
CA GLN A 324 -45.29 -44.52 -16.45
C GLN A 324 -44.49 -44.50 -15.15
N GLN A 325 -43.64 -45.51 -14.91
CA GLN A 325 -42.72 -45.52 -13.78
C GLN A 325 -41.68 -44.40 -13.88
N GLU A 326 -41.06 -44.20 -15.05
CA GLU A 326 -40.10 -43.12 -15.29
C GLU A 326 -40.75 -41.74 -15.08
N LEU A 327 -41.97 -41.53 -15.60
CA LEU A 327 -42.72 -40.28 -15.39
C LEU A 327 -42.98 -40.02 -13.91
N LYS A 328 -43.39 -41.03 -13.13
CA LYS A 328 -43.57 -40.89 -11.67
C LYS A 328 -42.27 -40.55 -10.94
N GLN A 329 -41.14 -41.09 -11.38
CA GLN A 329 -39.83 -40.76 -10.79
C GLN A 329 -39.44 -39.30 -11.06
N LEU A 330 -39.80 -38.76 -12.24
CA LEU A 330 -39.54 -37.38 -12.62
C LEU A 330 -40.46 -36.36 -11.92
N GLU A 331 -41.56 -36.79 -11.30
CA GLU A 331 -42.40 -35.89 -10.48
C GLU A 331 -41.66 -35.40 -9.23
N HIS A 332 -40.78 -36.24 -8.67
CA HIS A 332 -40.07 -35.97 -7.43
C HIS A 332 -38.57 -36.19 -7.60
N ASN A 333 -37.88 -35.18 -8.15
CA ASN A 333 -36.44 -35.23 -8.25
C ASN A 333 -35.79 -35.03 -6.87
N ARG A 334 -35.25 -36.12 -6.31
CA ARG A 334 -34.57 -36.14 -5.01
C ARG A 334 -33.36 -35.22 -4.95
N GLU A 335 -32.65 -35.01 -6.06
CA GLU A 335 -31.50 -34.10 -6.10
C GLU A 335 -31.94 -32.64 -5.87
N ILE A 336 -33.03 -32.23 -6.53
CA ILE A 336 -33.60 -30.90 -6.35
C ILE A 336 -34.08 -30.72 -4.91
N GLN A 337 -34.79 -31.70 -4.35
CA GLN A 337 -35.24 -31.67 -2.96
C GLN A 337 -34.07 -31.56 -1.98
N TYR A 338 -33.00 -32.33 -2.20
CA TYR A 338 -31.80 -32.23 -1.37
C TYR A 338 -31.12 -30.87 -1.50
N LEU A 339 -31.01 -30.30 -2.71
CA LEU A 339 -30.45 -28.97 -2.90
C LEU A 339 -31.31 -27.87 -2.26
N GLN A 340 -32.63 -28.03 -2.21
CA GLN A 340 -33.56 -27.08 -1.58
C GLN A 340 -33.57 -27.19 -0.05
N ALA A 341 -33.44 -28.40 0.50
CA ALA A 341 -33.54 -28.67 1.93
C ALA A 341 -32.20 -28.57 2.69
N ARG A 342 -31.10 -28.18 2.04
CA ARG A 342 -29.81 -27.98 2.71
C ARG A 342 -29.84 -26.76 3.61
N GLU A 343 -29.65 -26.96 4.91
CA GLU A 343 -29.58 -25.88 5.92
C GLU A 343 -28.14 -25.36 6.12
N ASP A 344 -27.15 -26.26 6.22
CA ASP A 344 -25.73 -25.92 6.47
C ASP A 344 -24.94 -25.68 5.17
N GLU A 345 -25.32 -24.65 4.42
CA GLU A 345 -24.69 -24.32 3.13
C GLU A 345 -23.23 -23.87 3.27
N GLU A 346 -22.86 -23.29 4.41
CA GLU A 346 -21.51 -22.79 4.68
C GLU A 346 -20.42 -23.87 4.54
N ARG A 347 -20.76 -25.15 4.78
CA ARG A 347 -19.83 -26.28 4.64
C ARG A 347 -19.36 -26.50 3.20
N PHE A 348 -20.09 -25.96 2.23
CA PHE A 348 -19.80 -26.08 0.80
C PHE A 348 -19.12 -24.82 0.24
N TYR A 349 -18.88 -23.79 1.06
CA TYR A 349 -18.16 -22.61 0.63
C TYR A 349 -16.66 -22.93 0.60
N GLU A 350 -16.08 -22.86 -0.59
CA GLU A 350 -14.65 -23.10 -0.76
C GLU A 350 -13.82 -22.11 0.08
N ASN A 351 -12.81 -22.61 0.80
CA ASN A 351 -11.88 -21.81 1.60
C ASN A 351 -12.49 -20.94 2.73
N LEU A 352 -13.77 -21.09 3.09
CA LEU A 352 -14.41 -20.31 4.16
C LEU A 352 -13.67 -20.45 5.50
N ALA A 353 -13.22 -21.66 5.83
CA ALA A 353 -12.49 -21.92 7.07
C ALA A 353 -11.19 -21.11 7.18
N ALA A 354 -10.47 -20.94 6.07
CA ALA A 354 -9.26 -20.12 6.04
C ALA A 354 -9.58 -18.64 6.24
N LEU A 355 -10.61 -18.12 5.56
CA LEU A 355 -11.05 -16.72 5.69
C LEU A 355 -11.54 -16.40 7.10
N ARG A 356 -12.39 -17.25 7.69
CA ARG A 356 -12.85 -17.07 9.07
C ARG A 356 -11.73 -17.25 10.08
N GLY A 357 -10.78 -18.14 9.82
CA GLY A 357 -9.57 -18.29 10.64
C GLY A 357 -8.73 -17.00 10.67
N GLU A 358 -8.53 -16.37 9.50
CA GLU A 358 -7.85 -15.08 9.40
C GLU A 358 -8.63 -13.97 10.12
N GLN A 359 -9.94 -13.88 9.88
CA GLN A 359 -10.83 -12.90 10.52
C GLN A 359 -10.77 -13.02 12.06
N ALA A 360 -10.91 -14.24 12.60
CA ALA A 360 -10.84 -14.49 14.03
C ALA A 360 -9.46 -14.16 14.63
N ARG A 361 -8.38 -14.36 13.86
CA ARG A 361 -7.03 -13.95 14.27
C ARG A 361 -6.92 -12.44 14.38
N LEU A 362 -7.44 -11.70 13.40
CA LEU A 362 -7.39 -10.23 13.38
C LEU A 362 -8.25 -9.61 14.48
N LEU A 363 -9.44 -10.14 14.75
CA LEU A 363 -10.32 -9.66 15.84
C LEU A 363 -9.73 -9.83 17.24
N ARG A 364 -8.79 -10.77 17.41
CA ARG A 364 -8.10 -11.02 18.69
C ARG A 364 -6.85 -10.17 18.89
N LEU A 365 -6.38 -9.45 17.86
CA LEU A 365 -5.23 -8.58 18.01
C LEU A 365 -5.64 -7.31 18.76
N ASN A 366 -5.04 -7.08 19.93
CA ASN A 366 -5.17 -5.82 20.67
C ASN A 366 -3.83 -5.07 20.61
N ILE A 367 -3.74 -4.08 19.73
CA ILE A 367 -2.51 -3.30 19.52
C ILE A 367 -2.46 -2.08 20.45
N GLY A 368 -3.63 -1.60 20.91
CA GLY A 368 -3.77 -0.41 21.75
C GLY A 368 -3.00 -0.48 23.08
N GLU A 369 -2.83 -1.68 23.63
CA GLU A 369 -2.12 -1.90 24.91
C GLU A 369 -0.66 -2.32 24.73
N THR A 370 -0.18 -2.46 23.49
CA THR A 370 1.18 -2.95 23.25
C THR A 370 2.19 -1.85 23.49
N ASN A 371 3.09 -2.04 24.45
CA ASN A 371 4.24 -1.16 24.65
C ASN A 371 5.28 -1.42 23.54
N ILE A 372 5.31 -0.56 22.53
CA ILE A 372 6.18 -0.71 21.36
C ILE A 372 7.43 0.15 21.58
N GLN A 373 8.57 -0.52 21.73
CA GLN A 373 9.85 0.17 21.74
C GLN A 373 10.33 0.39 20.30
N LEU A 374 10.18 1.61 19.78
CA LEU A 374 10.57 1.96 18.41
C LEU A 374 12.09 2.12 18.27
N VAL A 375 12.70 2.76 19.26
CA VAL A 375 14.12 3.13 19.27
C VAL A 375 14.70 2.88 20.66
N ARG A 376 15.96 2.48 20.71
CA ARG A 376 16.71 2.39 21.97
C ARG A 376 17.45 3.72 22.19
N VAL A 377 17.17 4.37 23.30
CA VAL A 377 17.95 5.52 23.76
C VAL A 377 19.23 4.98 24.40
N ASP A 378 20.36 5.20 23.75
CA ASP A 378 21.68 4.75 24.23
C ASP A 378 22.27 5.77 25.22
N GLN A 379 22.01 7.05 24.97
CA GLN A 379 22.37 8.15 25.85
C GLN A 379 21.26 9.21 25.84
N GLU A 380 20.73 9.52 27.02
CA GLU A 380 19.82 10.66 27.23
C GLU A 380 20.61 11.98 27.29
N ALA A 381 19.93 13.09 27.02
CA ALA A 381 20.54 14.41 27.14
C ALA A 381 21.00 14.63 28.58
N ALA A 382 22.25 15.05 28.74
CA ALA A 382 22.85 15.34 30.04
C ALA A 382 23.45 16.74 30.04
N THR A 383 23.51 17.38 31.22
CA THR A 383 23.97 18.77 31.35
C THR A 383 25.44 18.91 30.91
N PRO A 384 25.75 19.74 29.91
CA PRO A 384 27.10 19.91 29.40
C PRO A 384 27.98 20.73 30.36
N LEU A 385 29.20 20.26 30.59
CA LEU A 385 30.15 20.90 31.53
C LEU A 385 30.81 22.16 30.98
N LYS A 386 30.88 22.32 29.65
CA LYS A 386 31.56 23.45 28.99
C LYS A 386 30.73 23.98 27.82
N PRO A 387 30.73 25.30 27.57
CA PRO A 387 30.05 25.87 26.41
C PRO A 387 30.81 25.56 25.11
N VAL A 388 30.08 25.41 24.01
CA VAL A 388 30.63 25.18 22.67
C VAL A 388 31.06 26.51 22.02
N ARG A 389 30.33 27.60 22.31
CA ARG A 389 30.64 28.96 21.82
C ARG A 389 30.43 30.01 22.92
N PRO A 390 31.16 31.14 22.91
CA PRO A 390 32.32 31.43 22.05
C PRO A 390 33.60 30.72 22.54
N LYS A 391 34.48 30.32 21.61
CA LYS A 391 35.81 29.77 21.93
C LYS A 391 36.72 30.89 22.41
N ARG A 392 36.63 31.23 23.71
CA ARG A 392 37.32 32.39 24.32
C ARG A 392 38.80 32.47 23.97
N ALA A 393 39.53 31.35 24.05
CA ALA A 393 40.95 31.30 23.69
C ALA A 393 41.23 31.64 22.21
N LEU A 394 40.38 31.14 21.30
CA LEU A 394 40.52 31.40 19.87
C LEU A 394 40.24 32.87 19.54
N LEU A 395 39.22 33.48 20.16
CA LEU A 395 38.91 34.90 19.99
C LEU A 395 40.05 35.80 20.47
N VAL A 396 40.64 35.50 21.64
CA VAL A 396 41.79 36.27 22.16
C VAL A 396 43.00 36.11 21.24
N ALA A 397 43.30 34.90 20.76
CA ALA A 397 44.39 34.67 19.81
C ALA A 397 44.20 35.44 18.49
N LEU A 398 42.97 35.45 17.94
CA LEU A 398 42.63 36.24 16.76
C LEU A 398 42.70 37.74 17.02
N GLY A 399 42.31 38.21 18.22
CA GLY A 399 42.43 39.60 18.63
C GLY A 399 43.89 40.08 18.69
N VAL A 400 44.80 39.24 19.21
CA VAL A 400 46.24 39.53 19.23
C VAL A 400 46.79 39.56 17.81
N LEU A 401 46.56 38.53 17.00
CA LEU A 401 47.08 38.44 15.63
C LEU A 401 46.55 39.57 14.74
N GLY A 402 45.24 39.81 14.78
CA GLY A 402 44.60 40.90 14.04
C GLY A 402 45.08 42.28 14.51
N GLY A 403 45.27 42.45 15.83
CA GLY A 403 45.82 43.67 16.42
C GLY A 403 47.25 43.96 15.95
N VAL A 404 48.11 42.95 15.87
CA VAL A 404 49.47 43.10 15.34
C VAL A 404 49.46 43.46 13.86
N LEU A 405 48.66 42.75 13.04
CA LEU A 405 48.56 43.00 11.60
C LEU A 405 48.00 44.39 11.27
N LEU A 406 46.92 44.80 11.94
CA LEU A 406 46.35 46.14 11.77
C LEU A 406 47.28 47.22 12.33
N GLY A 407 47.94 46.95 13.45
CA GLY A 407 48.93 47.84 14.04
C GLY A 407 50.10 48.09 13.10
N SER A 408 50.65 47.03 12.48
CA SER A 408 51.73 47.18 11.50
C SER A 408 51.27 47.91 10.24
N LEU A 409 50.08 47.60 9.73
CA LEU A 409 49.54 48.25 8.51
C LEU A 409 49.31 49.76 8.72
N LEU A 410 48.72 50.15 9.86
CA LEU A 410 48.44 51.55 10.19
C LEU A 410 49.72 52.37 10.36
N VAL A 411 50.77 51.79 10.94
CA VAL A 411 52.09 52.42 11.03
C VAL A 411 52.66 52.68 9.65
N LEU A 412 52.64 51.68 8.76
CA LEU A 412 53.18 51.82 7.41
C LEU A 412 52.42 52.86 6.58
N LEU A 413 51.10 52.91 6.70
CA LEU A 413 50.26 53.91 6.03
C LEU A 413 50.48 55.33 6.57
N ARG A 414 50.70 55.49 7.88
CA ARG A 414 50.95 56.80 8.51
C ARG A 414 52.27 57.43 8.05
N GLU A 415 53.27 56.63 7.73
CA GLU A 415 54.59 57.11 7.32
C GLU A 415 54.68 57.41 5.81
N LEU A 416 53.75 56.90 4.98
CA LEU A 416 53.67 57.16 3.54
C LEU A 416 53.57 58.66 3.15
N PRO A 417 52.70 59.50 3.78
CA PRO A 417 52.53 60.89 3.39
C PRO A 417 53.66 61.84 3.83
N ARG A 418 54.65 61.39 4.61
CA ARG A 418 55.81 62.21 4.99
C ARG A 418 56.89 62.28 3.90
N ARG A 419 56.85 61.41 2.89
CA ARG A 419 57.83 61.38 1.78
C ARG A 419 57.52 62.34 0.61
N HIS A 420 56.40 63.08 0.63
CA HIS A 420 56.00 63.95 -0.50
C HIS A 420 55.79 65.45 -0.18
N ARG A 421 56.28 65.95 0.97
CA ARG A 421 56.40 67.40 1.21
C ARG A 421 57.83 67.79 1.52
N GLY A 422 58.61 67.96 0.45
CA GLY A 422 59.93 68.58 0.48
C GLY A 422 60.17 69.30 -0.84
N GLU A 423 59.54 70.46 -1.04
CA GLU A 423 60.02 71.44 -2.04
C GLU A 423 61.17 72.25 -1.40
N PRO A 424 62.38 72.30 -1.98
CA PRO A 424 63.42 73.21 -1.52
C PRO A 424 63.30 74.58 -2.21
N ARG A 425 63.13 75.63 -1.40
CA ARG A 425 63.37 77.03 -1.78
C ARG A 425 64.87 77.23 -2.03
N ILE A 426 65.24 77.73 -3.21
CA ILE A 426 66.60 78.18 -3.51
C ILE A 426 66.70 79.66 -3.11
N SER A 427 67.53 79.96 -2.11
CA SER A 427 67.96 81.30 -1.72
C SER A 427 69.41 81.56 -2.18
N CYS A 428 69.62 82.71 -2.83
CA CYS A 428 70.88 83.21 -3.37
C CYS A 428 71.68 84.03 -2.33
N PRO A 429 73.03 84.06 -2.33
CA PRO A 429 73.79 84.98 -1.48
C PRO A 429 74.55 86.12 -2.23
N ALA A 430 74.28 87.34 -1.76
CA ALA A 430 75.17 88.45 -1.38
C ALA A 430 76.30 89.02 -2.29
N ARG A 431 76.11 90.32 -2.62
CA ARG A 431 77.01 91.53 -2.62
C ARG A 431 76.66 92.37 -3.87
N MET A 432 76.45 93.69 -3.84
CA MET A 432 77.33 94.75 -3.32
C MET A 432 76.65 96.14 -3.52
N ARG A 433 76.89 97.06 -2.58
CA ARG A 433 76.94 98.54 -2.71
C ARG A 433 75.68 99.41 -2.93
N LEU A 434 75.45 100.22 -1.89
CA LEU A 434 75.36 101.68 -1.85
C LEU A 434 74.15 102.42 -2.47
N ALA A 435 73.36 102.95 -1.53
CA ALA A 435 73.11 104.38 -1.30
C ALA A 435 72.00 105.13 -2.05
N ARG A 436 71.43 106.07 -1.27
CA ARG A 436 70.59 107.24 -1.59
C ARG A 436 69.10 106.96 -1.78
N GLN A 437 68.28 107.42 -0.83
CA GLN A 437 67.62 108.75 -0.80
C GLN A 437 66.62 108.85 -1.95
N ALA A 438 65.38 109.29 -1.80
CA ALA A 438 64.59 109.88 -0.72
C ALA A 438 63.13 109.90 -1.25
N THR A 439 62.17 110.38 -0.44
CA THR A 439 61.02 111.24 -0.83
C THR A 439 60.15 110.84 -2.03
N GLU A 440 58.84 110.92 -2.06
CA GLU A 440 57.79 111.38 -1.17
C GLU A 440 56.49 111.03 -1.93
N ARG A 441 55.45 110.69 -1.18
CA ARG A 441 54.07 111.16 -1.35
C ARG A 441 53.27 110.84 -2.64
N THR A 442 52.00 110.55 -2.34
CA THR A 442 50.77 110.92 -3.06
C THR A 442 50.40 110.16 -4.34
N PHE A 443 49.44 109.22 -4.18
CA PHE A 443 48.08 109.23 -4.77
C PHE A 443 47.75 110.33 -5.80
N PRO A 444 46.66 110.21 -6.59
CA PRO A 444 46.10 109.08 -7.35
C PRO A 444 45.83 109.47 -8.83
N SER A 445 45.47 108.47 -9.65
CA SER A 445 44.17 108.33 -10.32
C SER A 445 44.22 107.17 -11.29
#